data_AF-A0A7I8ISP1-F1
#
_entry.id   AF-A0A7I8ISP1-F1
#
_cell.length_a   1.000
_cell.length_b   1.000
_cell.length_c   1.000
_cell.angle_alpha   90.00
_cell.angle_beta   90.00
_cell.angle_gamma   90.00
#
_symmetry.space_group_name_H-M   'P 1'
#
loop_
_entity.id
_entity.type
_entity.pdbx_description
1 polymer ?
#
loop_
_entity_poly.entity_id
_entity_poly.type
_entity_poly.pdbx_seq_one_letter_code
_entity_poly.pdbx_strand_id
1 'polypeptide(L)'
;MGRPLACSASSSELARPDPSPPQWRLGWLSPSYLREFPADLFVYLGSGLPEDSGTIYWAVDATHGGELRFGSGDGFNFVELRTLMVATDWGNDRSMGEMALAGHAKALLEWHESSRFCGQCGAQTVTIDVGRRKQCTSDSCKKKIYPRVDPVIVLLVVDKRNDRALLSRRSRFVPRMWSCLAGFIEPGESLEEAVRRETWEVTGIEVGQVIYHSSQPWPVGPGSMPCQLMVGFFAHAKSFDIQVNKEALEDAQWHSREEVEKALTFAEYEKAQRTAAEKVSQMCRGVEKGTSFSTDFNVESGELAPMFIPGPFAIAHHLISSWVNQGASI
;
A
#
# COMPACT_ATOMS: atom_id res chain seq x y z
N MET A 1 2.14 -4.86 15.43
CA MET A 1 2.84 -4.32 14.25
C MET A 1 1.85 -4.11 13.09
N GLY A 2 2.05 -3.08 12.26
CA GLY A 2 1.25 -2.85 11.04
C GLY A 2 -0.12 -2.18 11.22
N ARG A 3 -0.44 -1.72 12.43
CA ARG A 3 -1.67 -0.99 12.73
C ARG A 3 -1.30 0.39 13.29
N PRO A 4 -1.18 1.45 12.48
CA PRO A 4 -0.98 2.80 12.99
C PRO A 4 -2.16 3.26 13.86
N LEU A 5 -1.89 4.25 14.71
CA LEU A 5 -2.94 4.96 15.41
C LEU A 5 -3.72 5.79 14.38
N ALA A 6 -5.04 5.71 14.39
CA ALA A 6 -5.94 6.48 13.54
C ALA A 6 -6.86 7.32 14.43
N CYS A 7 -7.32 8.45 13.91
CA CYS A 7 -8.38 9.25 14.53
C CYS A 7 -9.43 9.68 13.51
N SER A 8 -10.67 9.83 13.96
CA SER A 8 -11.75 10.40 13.15
C SER A 8 -11.94 11.87 13.48
N ALA A 9 -12.25 12.70 12.47
CA ALA A 9 -12.54 14.13 12.66
C ALA A 9 -13.87 14.41 13.39
N SER A 10 -14.62 13.38 13.78
CA SER A 10 -15.98 13.49 14.33
C SER A 10 -16.04 13.67 15.87
N SER A 11 -14.95 14.04 16.53
CA SER A 11 -14.90 14.20 18.00
C SER A 11 -15.17 15.62 18.51
N SER A 12 -15.58 16.57 17.66
CA SER A 12 -16.16 17.83 18.15
C SER A 12 -17.68 17.67 18.34
N GLU A 13 -18.15 17.60 19.58
CA GLU A 13 -19.55 17.37 19.99
C GLU A 13 -20.59 18.44 19.55
N LEU A 14 -20.28 19.33 18.59
CA LEU A 14 -21.13 20.49 18.25
C LEU A 14 -21.44 20.70 16.75
N ALA A 15 -21.08 19.78 15.86
CA ALA A 15 -21.43 19.89 14.44
C ALA A 15 -22.64 19.00 14.09
N ARG A 16 -23.60 19.56 13.33
CA ARG A 16 -24.76 18.85 12.75
C ARG A 16 -24.32 17.58 12.00
N PRO A 17 -25.19 16.56 11.85
CA PRO A 17 -24.88 15.40 11.03
C PRO A 17 -24.63 15.84 9.58
N ASP A 18 -23.37 15.90 9.19
CA ASP A 18 -22.94 16.02 7.81
C ASP A 18 -23.13 14.64 7.16
N PRO A 19 -23.82 14.51 6.01
CA PRO A 19 -23.91 13.26 5.25
C PRO A 19 -22.56 12.79 4.67
N SER A 20 -21.48 13.53 4.85
CA SER A 20 -20.12 13.11 4.49
C SER A 20 -19.64 11.92 5.35
N PRO A 21 -18.92 10.94 4.78
CA PRO A 21 -18.34 9.85 5.55
C PRO A 21 -17.40 10.35 6.64
N PRO A 22 -17.24 9.62 7.76
CA PRO A 22 -16.28 9.99 8.79
C PRO A 22 -14.87 10.01 8.18
N GLN A 23 -14.24 11.18 8.16
CA GLN A 23 -12.89 11.33 7.64
C GLN A 23 -11.88 10.76 8.65
N TRP A 24 -11.26 9.64 8.28
CA TRP A 24 -10.20 9.00 9.04
C TRP A 24 -8.83 9.50 8.58
N ARG A 25 -7.98 9.82 9.56
CA ARG A 25 -6.62 10.30 9.34
C ARG A 25 -5.64 9.64 10.30
N LEU A 26 -4.35 9.90 10.11
CA LEU A 26 -3.32 9.41 11.01
C LEU A 26 -3.47 10.08 12.39
N GLY A 27 -3.44 9.25 13.45
CA GLY A 27 -3.48 9.69 14.83
C GLY A 27 -2.10 10.14 15.30
N TRP A 28 -2.01 11.35 15.82
CA TRP A 28 -0.78 11.95 16.33
C TRP A 28 -0.79 12.03 17.85
N LEU A 29 0.28 11.55 18.48
CA LEU A 29 0.46 11.66 19.93
C LEU A 29 1.52 12.70 20.27
N SER A 30 1.25 13.49 21.31
CA SER A 30 2.29 14.35 21.89
C SER A 30 3.31 13.50 22.66
N PRO A 31 4.58 13.97 22.79
CA PRO A 31 5.62 13.25 23.52
C PRO A 31 5.26 12.94 24.99
N SER A 32 4.28 13.65 25.58
CA SER A 32 3.87 13.40 26.96
C SER A 32 3.26 12.02 27.18
N TYR A 33 2.66 11.40 26.16
CA TYR A 33 2.12 10.05 26.23
C TYR A 33 3.19 8.96 26.23
N LEU A 34 4.43 9.30 25.89
CA LEU A 34 5.50 8.36 25.61
C LEU A 34 6.70 8.53 26.55
N ARG A 35 6.56 9.26 27.66
CA ARG A 35 7.69 9.56 28.58
C ARG A 35 8.34 8.31 29.18
N GLU A 36 7.56 7.24 29.33
CA GLU A 36 8.01 5.98 29.93
C GLU A 36 8.63 5.03 28.89
N PHE A 37 8.56 5.36 27.60
CA PHE A 37 9.08 4.52 26.54
C PHE A 37 10.62 4.65 26.45
N PRO A 38 11.36 3.53 26.37
CA PRO A 38 12.80 3.56 26.11
C PRO A 38 13.15 4.26 24.80
N ALA A 39 14.19 5.11 24.82
CA ALA A 39 14.59 5.93 23.67
C ALA A 39 15.07 5.10 22.46
N ASP A 40 15.57 3.88 22.69
CA ASP A 40 16.06 2.95 21.67
C ASP A 40 14.94 2.29 20.85
N LEU A 41 13.68 2.40 21.31
CA LEU A 41 12.50 1.97 20.55
C LEU A 41 12.03 2.99 19.51
N PHE A 42 12.54 4.22 19.57
CA PHE A 42 12.13 5.29 18.67
C PHE A 42 12.89 5.23 17.34
N VAL A 43 12.14 5.43 16.27
CA VAL A 43 12.67 5.52 14.91
C VAL A 43 12.37 6.90 14.35
N TYR A 44 13.42 7.61 13.94
CA TYR A 44 13.31 8.92 13.31
C TYR A 44 12.79 8.78 11.88
N LEU A 45 11.71 9.49 11.56
CA LEU A 45 11.08 9.45 10.24
C LEU A 45 11.44 10.65 9.35
N GLY A 46 11.83 11.77 9.95
CA GLY A 46 12.16 13.00 9.21
C GLY A 46 11.66 14.26 9.89
N SER A 47 12.02 15.40 9.30
CA SER A 47 11.35 16.69 9.54
C SER A 47 10.19 16.85 8.56
N GLY A 48 9.13 17.54 8.97
CA GLY A 48 7.88 17.58 8.22
C GLY A 48 7.89 18.33 6.89
N LEU A 49 6.72 18.32 6.26
CA LEU A 49 6.45 19.01 4.99
C LEU A 49 6.74 20.52 5.11
N PRO A 50 6.94 21.25 4.00
CA PRO A 50 7.28 22.67 4.03
C PRO A 50 6.32 23.53 4.88
N GLU A 51 5.04 23.14 4.96
CA GLU A 51 4.00 23.81 5.73
C GLU A 51 4.09 23.57 7.25
N ASP A 52 4.76 22.50 7.67
CA ASP A 52 5.02 22.13 9.07
C ASP A 52 6.51 22.28 9.41
N SER A 53 7.15 23.34 8.89
CA SER A 53 8.59 23.58 9.06
C SER A 53 8.99 23.59 10.54
N GLY A 54 9.76 22.58 10.96
CA GLY A 54 10.25 22.43 12.33
C GLY A 54 9.64 21.26 13.11
N THR A 55 8.56 20.65 12.62
CA THR A 55 8.03 19.43 13.24
C THR A 55 8.92 18.23 12.92
N ILE A 56 9.24 17.43 13.93
CA ILE A 56 10.02 16.20 13.79
C ILE A 56 9.11 15.02 14.06
N TYR A 57 9.09 14.05 13.14
CA TYR A 57 8.29 12.85 13.26
C TYR A 57 9.11 11.67 13.73
N TRP A 58 8.53 10.95 14.69
CA TRP A 58 9.05 9.73 15.26
C TRP A 58 8.00 8.63 15.21
N ALA A 59 8.45 7.40 15.06
CA ALA A 59 7.63 6.21 15.24
C ALA A 59 8.13 5.41 16.43
N VAL A 60 7.20 4.74 17.11
CA VAL A 60 7.50 3.80 18.19
C VAL A 60 6.50 2.65 18.12
N ASP A 61 6.96 1.43 18.37
CA ASP A 61 6.07 0.29 18.53
C ASP A 61 5.54 0.22 19.96
N ALA A 62 4.23 0.44 20.11
CA ALA A 62 3.53 0.40 21.38
C ALA A 62 3.44 -1.01 22.00
N THR A 63 3.69 -2.07 21.22
CA THR A 63 3.57 -3.46 21.69
C THR A 63 4.50 -3.79 22.85
N HIS A 64 5.67 -3.14 22.91
CA HIS A 64 6.74 -3.49 23.85
C HIS A 64 7.07 -2.37 24.86
N GLY A 65 6.45 -1.20 24.75
CA GLY A 65 6.84 -0.01 25.52
C GLY A 65 5.88 0.45 26.61
N GLY A 66 4.78 -0.26 26.86
CA GLY A 66 3.82 0.04 27.92
C GLY A 66 2.36 0.13 27.43
N GLU A 67 1.41 0.15 28.36
CA GLU A 67 -0.02 0.28 28.04
C GLU A 67 -0.36 1.75 27.73
N LEU A 68 -0.58 2.06 26.45
CA LEU A 68 -1.12 3.37 26.06
C LEU A 68 -2.58 3.46 26.50
N ARG A 69 -2.85 4.35 27.45
CA ARG A 69 -4.21 4.62 27.93
C ARG A 69 -4.72 5.91 27.29
N PHE A 70 -5.69 5.74 26.41
CA PHE A 70 -6.47 6.86 25.86
C PHE A 70 -7.70 7.07 26.74
N GLY A 71 -8.09 8.32 26.96
CA GLY A 71 -9.34 8.65 27.63
C GLY A 71 -10.54 8.16 26.81
N SER A 72 -11.61 7.77 27.50
CA SER A 72 -12.89 7.46 26.87
C SER A 72 -13.40 8.71 26.14
N GLY A 73 -13.22 8.77 24.81
CA GLY A 73 -13.61 9.92 23.98
C GLY A 73 -12.52 10.47 23.07
N ASP A 74 -11.26 10.05 23.22
CA ASP A 74 -10.13 10.62 22.44
C ASP A 74 -10.16 10.27 20.95
N GLY A 75 -11.06 9.37 20.52
CA GLY A 75 -11.26 9.02 19.11
C GLY A 75 -10.10 8.21 18.48
N PHE A 76 -9.10 7.81 19.27
CA PHE A 76 -7.94 7.07 18.79
C PHE A 76 -8.15 5.56 18.76
N ASN A 77 -7.77 4.93 17.65
CA ASN A 77 -7.83 3.48 17.48
C ASN A 77 -6.69 2.96 16.61
N PHE A 78 -6.18 1.76 16.91
CA PHE A 78 -5.19 1.11 16.05
C PHE A 78 -5.88 0.40 14.88
N VAL A 79 -5.67 0.91 13.67
CA VAL A 79 -6.31 0.43 12.43
C VAL A 79 -5.25 -0.14 11.51
N GLU A 80 -5.54 -1.24 10.81
CA GLU A 80 -4.62 -1.82 9.83
C GLU A 80 -4.30 -0.82 8.72
N LEU A 81 -3.02 -0.68 8.35
CA LEU A 81 -2.56 0.42 7.50
C LEU A 81 -3.25 0.45 6.14
N ARG A 82 -3.43 -0.68 5.45
CA ARG A 82 -4.13 -0.73 4.15
C ARG A 82 -5.58 -0.28 4.29
N THR A 83 -6.26 -0.71 5.35
CA THR A 83 -7.62 -0.28 5.66
C THR A 83 -7.69 1.23 5.86
N LEU A 84 -6.75 1.79 6.62
CA LEU A 84 -6.66 3.24 6.83
C LEU A 84 -6.38 3.98 5.52
N MET A 85 -5.43 3.50 4.72
CA MET A 85 -5.14 4.05 3.38
C MET A 85 -6.39 4.10 2.50
N VAL A 86 -7.29 3.13 2.60
CA VAL A 86 -8.55 3.12 1.82
C VAL A 86 -9.60 4.07 2.41
N ALA A 87 -9.66 4.19 3.73
CA ALA A 87 -10.63 5.05 4.42
C ALA A 87 -10.28 6.54 4.41
N THR A 88 -9.00 6.88 4.19
CA THR A 88 -8.50 8.25 4.17
C THR A 88 -8.96 9.03 2.94
N ASP A 89 -9.03 10.36 3.06
CA ASP A 89 -9.32 11.27 1.94
C ASP A 89 -8.16 11.35 0.95
N TRP A 90 -8.33 10.70 -0.21
CA TRP A 90 -7.35 10.67 -1.29
C TRP A 90 -7.26 11.99 -2.07
N GLY A 91 -8.29 12.83 -2.02
CA GLY A 91 -8.27 14.16 -2.62
C GLY A 91 -7.45 15.17 -1.81
N ASN A 92 -7.01 14.78 -0.61
CA ASN A 92 -6.25 15.62 0.30
C ASN A 92 -4.77 15.20 0.33
N ASP A 93 -3.90 16.05 -0.24
CA ASP A 93 -2.46 15.80 -0.31
C ASP A 93 -1.81 15.60 1.06
N ARG A 94 -2.27 16.34 2.08
CA ARG A 94 -1.76 16.19 3.45
C ARG A 94 -2.08 14.80 3.99
N SER A 95 -3.31 14.35 3.85
CA SER A 95 -3.76 13.03 4.27
C SER A 95 -2.96 11.91 3.58
N MET A 96 -2.69 12.05 2.28
CA MET A 96 -1.85 11.11 1.54
C MET A 96 -0.38 11.13 2.00
N GLY A 97 0.15 12.32 2.32
CA GLY A 97 1.47 12.49 2.93
C GLY A 97 1.58 11.80 4.30
N GLU A 98 0.54 11.89 5.13
CA GLU A 98 0.47 11.16 6.41
C GLU A 98 0.47 9.64 6.19
N MET A 99 -0.25 9.13 5.19
CA MET A 99 -0.23 7.70 4.87
C MET A 99 1.15 7.23 4.39
N ALA A 100 1.84 8.05 3.59
CA ALA A 100 3.22 7.76 3.17
C ALA A 100 4.15 7.67 4.40
N LEU A 101 3.98 8.57 5.37
CA LEU A 101 4.75 8.59 6.61
C LEU A 101 4.44 7.40 7.52
N ALA A 102 3.16 7.05 7.67
CA ALA A 102 2.73 5.85 8.39
C ALA A 102 3.28 4.57 7.75
N GLY A 103 3.31 4.53 6.42
CA GLY A 103 3.93 3.47 5.65
C GLY A 103 5.44 3.36 5.88
N HIS A 104 6.15 4.48 5.89
CA HIS A 104 7.57 4.53 6.22
C HIS A 104 7.86 4.03 7.64
N ALA A 105 7.05 4.47 8.61
CA ALA A 105 7.13 4.03 10.00
C ALA A 105 6.93 2.51 10.12
N LYS A 106 5.87 1.97 9.52
CA LYS A 106 5.58 0.53 9.50
C LYS A 106 6.76 -0.27 8.94
N ALA A 107 7.28 0.14 7.78
CA ALA A 107 8.39 -0.52 7.12
C ALA A 107 9.63 -0.61 8.00
N LEU A 108 10.00 0.50 8.65
CA LEU A 108 11.15 0.50 9.56
C LEU A 108 10.89 -0.37 10.78
N LEU A 109 9.76 -0.22 11.47
CA LEU A 109 9.44 -0.98 12.68
C LEU A 109 9.39 -2.51 12.43
N GLU A 110 8.79 -2.95 11.33
CA GLU A 110 8.79 -4.38 10.96
C GLU A 110 10.18 -4.90 10.56
N TRP A 111 10.98 -4.06 9.90
CA TRP A 111 12.38 -4.38 9.65
C TRP A 111 13.18 -4.51 10.95
N HIS A 112 12.91 -3.68 11.95
CA HIS A 112 13.52 -3.81 13.28
C HIS A 112 13.20 -5.17 13.92
N GLU A 113 11.96 -5.62 13.84
CA GLU A 113 11.52 -6.91 14.39
C GLU A 113 12.20 -8.11 13.72
N SER A 114 12.30 -8.07 12.40
CA SER A 114 12.88 -9.15 11.59
C SER A 114 14.41 -9.16 11.60
N SER A 115 15.06 -8.01 11.89
CA SER A 115 16.52 -7.87 11.88
C SER A 115 17.11 -7.80 13.29
N ARG A 116 16.75 -8.72 14.19
CA ARG A 116 17.27 -8.77 15.58
C ARG A 116 18.68 -9.36 15.70
N PHE A 117 19.08 -10.17 14.71
CA PHE A 117 20.36 -10.85 14.67
C PHE A 117 21.06 -10.61 13.33
N CYS A 118 22.39 -10.65 13.35
CA CYS A 118 23.22 -10.45 12.19
C CYS A 118 23.18 -11.68 11.29
N GLY A 119 22.66 -11.55 10.07
CA GLY A 119 22.63 -12.64 9.09
C GLY A 119 24.01 -13.18 8.64
N GLN A 120 25.13 -12.56 9.05
CA GLN A 120 26.48 -13.05 8.75
C GLN A 120 27.09 -13.91 9.87
N CYS A 121 26.83 -13.59 11.15
CA CYS A 121 27.50 -14.25 12.27
C CYS A 121 26.57 -14.68 13.41
N GLY A 122 25.26 -14.41 13.31
CA GLY A 122 24.27 -14.78 14.33
C GLY A 122 24.25 -13.91 15.59
N ALA A 123 25.23 -13.03 15.81
CA ALA A 123 25.24 -12.13 16.97
C ALA A 123 24.10 -11.10 16.92
N GLN A 124 23.70 -10.60 18.08
CA GLN A 124 22.66 -9.56 18.19
C GLN A 124 23.04 -8.28 17.43
N THR A 125 22.02 -7.50 17.09
CA THR A 125 22.18 -6.19 16.46
C THR A 125 21.61 -5.10 17.34
N VAL A 126 22.27 -3.95 17.37
CA VAL A 126 21.79 -2.74 18.05
C VAL A 126 21.39 -1.68 17.03
N THR A 127 20.46 -0.82 17.42
CA THR A 127 20.01 0.31 16.59
C THR A 127 21.09 1.39 16.57
N ILE A 128 21.28 2.00 15.40
CA ILE A 128 22.17 3.16 15.19
C ILE A 128 21.46 4.16 14.27
N ASP A 129 22.03 5.35 14.09
CA ASP A 129 21.50 6.39 13.22
C ASP A 129 20.02 6.69 13.48
N VAL A 130 19.66 6.94 14.76
CA VAL A 130 18.28 7.22 15.23
C VAL A 130 17.24 6.22 14.71
N GLY A 131 17.59 4.94 14.77
CA GLY A 131 16.70 3.83 14.40
C GLY A 131 16.59 3.60 12.89
N ARG A 132 17.41 4.26 12.06
CA ARG A 132 17.37 4.05 10.59
C ARG A 132 18.29 2.94 10.12
N ARG A 133 19.21 2.48 10.97
CA ARG A 133 20.15 1.40 10.67
C ARG A 133 20.39 0.55 11.91
N LYS A 134 21.01 -0.61 11.68
CA LYS A 134 21.43 -1.53 12.74
C LYS A 134 22.89 -1.89 12.57
N GLN A 135 23.54 -2.24 13.68
CA GLN A 135 24.92 -2.71 13.68
C GLN A 135 25.06 -3.99 14.51
N CYS A 136 25.81 -4.96 13.98
CA CYS A 136 26.17 -6.17 14.70
C CYS A 136 27.02 -5.84 15.95
N THR A 137 26.69 -6.44 17.09
CA THR A 137 27.39 -6.20 18.36
C THR A 137 28.76 -6.86 18.39
N SER A 138 28.95 -7.99 17.70
CA SER A 138 30.22 -8.72 17.66
C SER A 138 31.37 -7.84 17.17
N ASP A 139 32.44 -7.76 17.97
CA ASP A 139 33.62 -6.95 17.67
C ASP A 139 34.38 -7.42 16.42
N SER A 140 34.34 -8.71 16.12
CA SER A 140 34.97 -9.27 14.91
C SER A 140 34.14 -9.07 13.63
N CYS A 141 32.86 -8.69 13.75
CA CYS A 141 31.95 -8.52 12.62
C CYS A 141 31.64 -7.06 12.33
N LYS A 142 31.09 -6.32 13.31
CA LYS A 142 30.68 -4.89 13.22
C LYS A 142 29.85 -4.49 11.98
N LYS A 143 29.27 -5.46 11.26
CA LYS A 143 28.49 -5.24 10.03
C LYS A 143 27.34 -4.26 10.27
N LYS A 144 27.22 -3.27 9.38
CA LYS A 144 26.06 -2.39 9.28
C LYS A 144 24.97 -3.06 8.45
N ILE A 145 23.73 -2.95 8.90
CA ILE A 145 22.55 -3.55 8.30
C ILE A 145 21.57 -2.43 7.98
N TYR A 146 21.07 -2.45 6.74
CA TYR A 146 20.15 -1.45 6.20
C TYR A 146 18.74 -2.04 6.10
N PRO A 147 17.70 -1.19 6.13
CA PRO A 147 16.32 -1.62 5.87
C PRO A 147 16.19 -2.34 4.52
N ARG A 148 15.46 -3.45 4.53
CA ARG A 148 15.15 -4.23 3.33
C ARG A 148 14.04 -3.54 2.52
N VAL A 149 14.23 -3.44 1.21
CA VAL A 149 13.22 -3.00 0.24
C VAL A 149 13.21 -4.01 -0.90
N ASP A 150 12.05 -4.61 -1.16
CA ASP A 150 11.90 -5.66 -2.17
C ASP A 150 11.26 -5.08 -3.43
N PRO A 151 12.00 -4.99 -4.55
CA PRO A 151 11.48 -4.35 -5.75
C PRO A 151 10.52 -5.30 -6.48
N VAL A 152 9.41 -4.74 -6.96
CA VAL A 152 8.31 -5.45 -7.61
C VAL A 152 7.93 -4.66 -8.86
N ILE A 153 7.98 -5.29 -10.03
CA ILE A 153 7.45 -4.64 -11.23
C ILE A 153 5.91 -4.70 -11.21
N VAL A 154 5.28 -3.64 -11.68
CA VAL A 154 3.84 -3.57 -11.95
C VAL A 154 3.71 -3.08 -13.37
N LEU A 155 3.00 -3.81 -14.22
CA LEU A 155 2.98 -3.52 -15.65
C LEU A 155 1.58 -3.60 -16.25
N LEU A 156 1.32 -2.68 -17.18
CA LEU A 156 0.17 -2.71 -18.06
C LEU A 156 0.64 -3.07 -19.47
N VAL A 157 0.21 -4.23 -19.98
CA VAL A 157 0.51 -4.64 -21.36
C VAL A 157 -0.51 -4.00 -22.29
N VAL A 158 -0.04 -3.30 -23.31
CA VAL A 158 -0.85 -2.56 -24.27
C VAL A 158 -0.76 -3.22 -25.64
N ASP A 159 -1.90 -3.53 -26.23
CA ASP A 159 -2.06 -3.84 -27.65
C ASP A 159 -2.48 -2.56 -28.38
N LYS A 160 -1.48 -1.85 -28.90
CA LYS A 160 -1.66 -0.58 -29.61
C LYS A 160 -2.57 -0.69 -30.84
N ARG A 161 -2.53 -1.84 -31.52
CA ARG A 161 -3.24 -2.01 -32.79
C ARG A 161 -4.74 -2.11 -32.59
N ASN A 162 -5.17 -2.76 -31.51
CA ASN A 162 -6.57 -3.02 -31.21
C ASN A 162 -7.11 -2.15 -30.06
N ASP A 163 -6.33 -1.15 -29.62
CA ASP A 163 -6.67 -0.21 -28.54
C ASP A 163 -7.23 -0.87 -27.26
N ARG A 164 -6.46 -1.85 -26.76
CA ARG A 164 -6.84 -2.65 -25.59
C ARG A 164 -5.65 -2.92 -24.69
N ALA A 165 -5.91 -3.20 -23.42
CA ALA A 165 -4.90 -3.53 -22.43
C ALA A 165 -5.17 -4.89 -21.78
N LEU A 166 -4.10 -5.58 -21.40
CA LEU A 166 -4.17 -6.84 -20.67
C LEU A 166 -4.36 -6.55 -19.19
N LEU A 167 -5.48 -7.01 -18.63
CA LEU A 167 -5.72 -6.99 -17.19
C LEU A 167 -5.87 -8.42 -16.68
N SER A 168 -5.58 -8.61 -15.40
CA SER A 168 -5.66 -9.90 -14.74
C SER A 168 -6.46 -9.83 -13.44
N ARG A 169 -6.93 -10.99 -13.00
CA ARG A 169 -7.54 -11.16 -11.67
C ARG A 169 -6.88 -12.32 -10.92
N ARG A 170 -6.87 -12.22 -9.60
CA ARG A 170 -6.41 -13.27 -8.68
C ARG A 170 -7.56 -13.67 -7.77
N SER A 171 -7.63 -14.94 -7.39
CA SER A 171 -8.70 -15.47 -6.53
C SER A 171 -8.82 -14.80 -5.15
N ARG A 172 -7.73 -14.18 -4.68
CA ARG A 172 -7.70 -13.40 -3.42
C ARG A 172 -8.22 -11.97 -3.56
N PHE A 173 -8.40 -11.50 -4.79
CA PHE A 173 -8.92 -10.17 -5.04
C PHE A 173 -10.41 -10.11 -4.77
N VAL A 174 -10.89 -8.88 -4.55
CA VAL A 174 -12.31 -8.59 -4.55
C VAL A 174 -12.92 -9.13 -5.84
N PRO A 175 -14.05 -9.85 -5.78
CA PRO A 175 -14.71 -10.35 -6.98
C PRO A 175 -14.89 -9.24 -8.02
N ARG A 176 -14.55 -9.53 -9.28
CA ARG A 176 -14.58 -8.58 -10.42
C ARG A 176 -13.50 -7.49 -10.40
N MET A 177 -12.54 -7.51 -9.47
CA MET A 177 -11.39 -6.60 -9.52
C MET A 177 -10.36 -7.08 -10.55
N TRP A 178 -10.11 -6.23 -11.54
CA TRP A 178 -9.10 -6.41 -12.58
C TRP A 178 -7.94 -5.43 -12.37
N SER A 179 -6.72 -5.91 -12.54
CA SER A 179 -5.53 -5.10 -12.28
C SER A 179 -4.38 -5.42 -13.25
N CYS A 180 -3.36 -4.57 -13.19
CA CYS A 180 -2.07 -4.79 -13.84
C CYS A 180 -1.43 -6.11 -13.40
N LEU A 181 -0.52 -6.64 -14.23
CA LEU A 181 0.35 -7.73 -13.82
C LEU A 181 1.40 -7.21 -12.84
N ALA A 182 1.86 -8.06 -11.92
CA ALA A 182 2.90 -7.70 -10.96
C ALA A 182 3.67 -8.92 -10.46
N GLY A 183 4.97 -8.73 -10.25
CA GLY A 183 5.89 -9.78 -9.87
C GLY A 183 7.22 -9.26 -9.33
N PHE A 184 7.91 -10.11 -8.59
CA PHE A 184 9.19 -9.76 -7.98
C PHE A 184 10.29 -9.77 -9.04
N ILE A 185 11.31 -8.94 -8.83
CA ILE A 185 12.55 -9.03 -9.61
C ILE A 185 13.43 -10.12 -9.03
N GLU A 186 14.07 -10.89 -9.92
CA GLU A 186 15.01 -11.93 -9.52
C GLU A 186 16.45 -11.39 -9.40
N PRO A 187 17.31 -12.01 -8.56
CA PRO A 187 18.71 -11.64 -8.49
C PRO A 187 19.43 -11.75 -9.83
N GLY A 188 20.00 -10.63 -10.29
CA GLY A 188 20.73 -10.57 -11.58
C GLY A 188 19.86 -10.14 -12.76
N GLU A 189 18.58 -9.86 -12.54
CA GLU A 189 17.62 -9.46 -13.56
C GLU A 189 17.46 -7.92 -13.62
N SER A 190 17.35 -7.37 -14.84
CA SER A 190 16.95 -5.96 -15.05
C SER A 190 15.43 -5.78 -14.84
N LEU A 191 14.98 -4.54 -14.64
CA LEU A 191 13.54 -4.27 -14.48
C LEU A 191 12.76 -4.66 -15.74
N GLU A 192 13.34 -4.42 -16.92
CA GLU A 192 12.74 -4.73 -18.21
C GLU A 192 12.77 -6.23 -18.52
N GLU A 193 13.76 -6.96 -18.02
CA GLU A 193 13.78 -8.43 -18.07
C GLU A 193 12.66 -9.00 -17.20
N ALA A 194 12.51 -8.50 -15.96
CA ALA A 194 11.42 -8.90 -15.06
C ALA A 194 10.04 -8.65 -15.66
N VAL A 195 9.83 -7.50 -16.31
CA VAL A 195 8.59 -7.19 -17.05
C VAL A 195 8.29 -8.24 -18.13
N ARG A 196 9.31 -8.67 -18.87
CA ARG A 196 9.14 -9.68 -19.94
C ARG A 196 8.88 -11.06 -19.39
N ARG A 197 9.67 -11.49 -18.40
CA ARG A 197 9.55 -12.78 -17.74
C ARG A 197 8.17 -12.92 -17.09
N GLU A 198 7.79 -11.98 -16.23
CA GLU A 198 6.51 -12.04 -15.50
C GLU A 198 5.31 -12.06 -16.46
N THR A 199 5.33 -11.23 -17.52
CA THR A 199 4.24 -11.26 -18.51
C THR A 199 4.12 -12.62 -19.18
N TRP A 200 5.25 -13.19 -19.63
CA TRP A 200 5.27 -14.47 -20.32
C TRP A 200 4.88 -15.63 -19.40
N GLU A 201 5.42 -15.69 -18.18
CA GLU A 201 5.14 -16.77 -17.22
C GLU A 201 3.67 -16.86 -16.81
N VAL A 202 3.00 -15.72 -16.66
CA VAL A 202 1.63 -15.69 -16.13
C VAL A 202 0.55 -15.65 -17.21
N THR A 203 0.88 -15.20 -18.42
CA THR A 203 -0.11 -15.02 -19.51
C THR A 203 0.31 -15.59 -20.87
N GLY A 204 1.55 -16.03 -21.04
CA GLY A 204 2.09 -16.45 -22.34
C GLY A 204 2.31 -15.31 -23.35
N ILE A 205 2.01 -14.06 -22.99
CA ILE A 205 2.16 -12.91 -23.89
C ILE A 205 3.62 -12.48 -23.96
N GLU A 206 4.13 -12.35 -25.18
CA GLU A 206 5.44 -11.77 -25.44
C GLU A 206 5.32 -10.25 -25.52
N VAL A 207 6.26 -9.53 -24.90
CA VAL A 207 6.29 -8.06 -24.94
C VAL A 207 7.60 -7.52 -25.49
N GLY A 208 7.50 -6.39 -26.19
CA GLY A 208 8.58 -5.70 -26.86
C GLY A 208 9.17 -4.56 -26.04
N GLN A 209 8.77 -3.34 -26.41
CA GLN A 209 9.20 -2.12 -25.73
C GLN A 209 8.63 -2.10 -24.31
N VAL A 210 9.48 -1.70 -23.36
CA VAL A 210 9.13 -1.53 -21.94
C VAL A 210 9.42 -0.07 -21.58
N ILE A 211 8.45 0.62 -20.99
CA ILE A 211 8.49 2.06 -20.73
C ILE A 211 8.21 2.28 -19.24
N TYR A 212 9.18 2.83 -18.51
CA TYR A 212 8.97 3.22 -17.12
C TYR A 212 7.92 4.33 -17.02
N HIS A 213 7.04 4.20 -16.03
CA HIS A 213 6.00 5.19 -15.72
C HIS A 213 6.29 5.91 -14.40
N SER A 214 6.28 5.18 -13.28
CA SER A 214 6.42 5.74 -11.94
C SER A 214 6.84 4.67 -10.93
N SER A 215 7.08 5.05 -9.67
CA SER A 215 7.32 4.11 -8.59
C SER A 215 6.48 4.46 -7.36
N GLN A 216 6.11 3.46 -6.57
CA GLN A 216 5.35 3.63 -5.34
C GLN A 216 5.90 2.71 -4.23
N PRO A 217 6.33 3.26 -3.07
CA PRO A 217 6.57 2.45 -1.88
C PRO A 217 5.29 1.75 -1.43
N TRP A 218 5.36 0.46 -1.14
CA TRP A 218 4.21 -0.36 -0.78
C TRP A 218 4.47 -1.15 0.50
N PRO A 219 4.31 -0.50 1.66
CA PRO A 219 4.57 -1.09 2.98
C PRO A 219 3.40 -1.92 3.52
N VAL A 220 2.44 -2.27 2.67
CA VAL A 220 1.27 -3.10 3.00
C VAL A 220 1.30 -4.46 2.29
N GLY A 221 2.49 -4.89 1.86
CA GLY A 221 2.73 -6.22 1.31
C GLY A 221 2.49 -7.37 2.32
N PRO A 222 2.79 -8.62 1.95
CA PRO A 222 2.70 -9.76 2.86
C PRO A 222 3.48 -9.49 4.16
N GLY A 223 2.96 -9.90 5.31
CA GLY A 223 3.51 -9.54 6.63
C GLY A 223 4.96 -9.96 6.92
N SER A 224 5.58 -10.78 6.06
CA SER A 224 7.00 -11.13 6.12
C SER A 224 7.92 -10.14 5.39
N MET A 225 7.37 -9.12 4.74
CA MET A 225 8.09 -8.20 3.87
C MET A 225 7.84 -6.76 4.32
N PRO A 226 8.83 -6.09 4.94
CA PRO A 226 8.62 -4.80 5.59
C PRO A 226 8.22 -3.71 4.59
N CYS A 227 8.78 -3.72 3.38
CA CYS A 227 8.46 -2.75 2.34
C CYS A 227 8.75 -3.32 0.95
N GLN A 228 7.76 -3.25 0.06
CA GLN A 228 7.97 -3.45 -1.37
C GLN A 228 8.18 -2.09 -2.06
N LEU A 229 8.98 -2.04 -3.11
CA LEU A 229 9.04 -0.91 -4.03
C LEU A 229 8.38 -1.30 -5.34
N MET A 230 7.16 -0.82 -5.55
CA MET A 230 6.42 -1.06 -6.79
C MET A 230 7.00 -0.15 -7.87
N VAL A 231 7.37 -0.72 -9.02
CA VAL A 231 7.93 0.01 -10.16
C VAL A 231 7.01 -0.21 -11.36
N GLY A 232 6.34 0.86 -11.77
CA GLY A 232 5.30 0.86 -12.79
C GLY A 232 5.85 0.95 -14.21
N PHE A 233 5.34 0.12 -15.11
CA PHE A 233 5.72 0.06 -16.51
C PHE A 233 4.52 -0.05 -17.46
N PHE A 234 4.70 0.47 -18.67
CA PHE A 234 3.94 0.03 -19.84
C PHE A 234 4.79 -0.96 -20.65
N ALA A 235 4.15 -1.95 -21.24
CA ALA A 235 4.81 -2.89 -22.14
C ALA A 235 3.97 -3.09 -23.41
N HIS A 236 4.58 -3.13 -24.60
CA HIS A 236 3.83 -3.35 -25.84
C HIS A 236 3.78 -4.82 -26.21
N ALA A 237 2.59 -5.34 -26.44
CA ALA A 237 2.36 -6.73 -26.84
C ALA A 237 2.96 -7.03 -28.22
N LYS A 238 3.59 -8.20 -28.35
CA LYS A 238 4.04 -8.79 -29.62
C LYS A 238 3.21 -10.00 -30.03
N SER A 239 2.62 -10.70 -29.07
CA SER A 239 1.65 -11.78 -29.26
C SER A 239 0.32 -11.44 -28.56
N PHE A 240 -0.75 -12.17 -28.89
CA PHE A 240 -2.10 -11.84 -28.42
C PHE A 240 -2.88 -13.04 -27.85
N ASP A 241 -2.39 -14.26 -28.06
CA ASP A 241 -3.01 -15.49 -27.56
C ASP A 241 -2.65 -15.69 -26.10
N ILE A 242 -3.63 -15.48 -25.21
CA ILE A 242 -3.43 -15.58 -23.77
C ILE A 242 -3.44 -17.06 -23.34
N GLN A 243 -2.41 -17.47 -22.62
CA GLN A 243 -2.32 -18.74 -21.91
C GLN A 243 -2.11 -18.47 -20.42
N VAL A 244 -3.21 -18.46 -19.67
CA VAL A 244 -3.18 -18.12 -18.24
C VAL A 244 -2.56 -19.26 -17.42
N ASN A 245 -1.50 -18.96 -16.68
CA ASN A 245 -1.02 -19.84 -15.62
C ASN A 245 -2.00 -19.78 -14.43
N LYS A 246 -2.80 -20.84 -14.26
CA LYS A 246 -3.84 -20.91 -13.22
C LYS A 246 -3.30 -21.05 -11.79
N GLU A 247 -2.02 -21.34 -11.61
CA GLU A 247 -1.37 -21.32 -10.30
C GLU A 247 -1.12 -19.87 -9.82
N ALA A 248 -0.89 -18.94 -10.76
CA ALA A 248 -0.57 -17.55 -10.47
C ALA A 248 -1.80 -16.63 -10.56
N LEU A 249 -2.65 -16.83 -11.56
CA LEU A 249 -3.79 -15.97 -11.87
C LEU A 249 -5.08 -16.78 -11.98
N GLU A 250 -6.19 -16.18 -11.55
CA GLU A 250 -7.50 -16.76 -11.81
C GLU A 250 -7.89 -16.55 -13.28
N ASP A 251 -7.62 -15.36 -13.82
CA ASP A 251 -7.90 -15.03 -15.22
C ASP A 251 -7.05 -13.86 -15.74
N ALA A 252 -6.90 -13.77 -17.06
CA ALA A 252 -6.32 -12.63 -17.75
C ALA A 252 -7.01 -12.41 -19.10
N GLN A 253 -7.38 -11.16 -19.39
CA GLN A 253 -8.17 -10.81 -20.57
C GLN A 253 -7.72 -9.48 -21.16
N TRP A 254 -7.89 -9.37 -22.48
CA TRP A 254 -7.78 -8.09 -23.17
C TRP A 254 -9.07 -7.30 -22.97
N HIS A 255 -8.94 -6.05 -22.49
CA HIS A 255 -10.04 -5.13 -22.31
C HIS A 255 -9.87 -3.90 -23.17
N SER A 256 -10.94 -3.50 -23.87
CA SER A 256 -10.91 -2.30 -24.69
C SER A 256 -10.74 -1.06 -23.82
N ARG A 257 -10.16 0.01 -24.39
CA ARG A 257 -10.06 1.30 -23.69
C ARG A 257 -11.40 1.79 -23.17
N GLU A 258 -12.47 1.63 -23.97
CA GLU A 258 -13.82 2.04 -23.60
C GLU A 258 -14.35 1.27 -22.37
N GLU A 259 -14.10 -0.04 -22.28
CA GLU A 259 -14.47 -0.85 -21.12
C GLU A 259 -13.74 -0.38 -19.85
N VAL A 260 -12.44 -0.11 -19.98
CA VAL A 260 -11.61 0.31 -18.86
C VAL A 260 -11.95 1.74 -18.41
N GLU A 261 -12.24 2.64 -19.36
CA GLU A 261 -12.71 4.00 -19.07
C GLU A 261 -14.03 3.98 -18.27
N LYS A 262 -14.98 3.12 -18.66
CA LYS A 262 -16.23 2.90 -17.91
C LYS A 262 -15.99 2.34 -16.50
N ALA A 263 -14.91 1.59 -16.29
CA ALA A 263 -14.55 1.04 -14.98
C ALA A 263 -13.76 2.02 -14.09
N LEU A 264 -13.31 3.16 -14.63
CA LEU A 264 -12.60 4.19 -13.87
C LEU A 264 -13.54 5.21 -13.18
N THR A 265 -14.83 4.89 -13.02
CA THR A 265 -15.80 5.88 -12.54
C THR A 265 -15.53 6.35 -11.11
N PHE A 266 -15.46 7.66 -10.92
CA PHE A 266 -15.13 8.29 -9.64
C PHE A 266 -16.16 7.99 -8.52
N ALA A 267 -17.43 7.82 -8.89
CA ALA A 267 -18.51 7.54 -7.95
C ALA A 267 -18.35 6.18 -7.22
N GLU A 268 -17.77 5.18 -7.88
CA GLU A 268 -17.52 3.87 -7.28
C GLU A 268 -16.38 3.93 -6.26
N TYR A 269 -15.39 4.78 -6.50
CA TYR A 269 -14.29 5.03 -5.58
C TYR A 269 -14.74 5.76 -4.31
N GLU A 270 -15.59 6.79 -4.43
CA GLU A 270 -16.19 7.43 -3.26
C GLU A 270 -17.04 6.45 -2.46
N LYS A 271 -17.80 5.56 -3.11
CA LYS A 271 -18.58 4.52 -2.42
C LYS A 271 -17.65 3.57 -1.64
N ALA A 272 -16.58 3.10 -2.27
CA ALA A 272 -15.59 2.22 -1.63
C ALA A 272 -14.92 2.89 -0.41
N GLN A 273 -14.55 4.17 -0.54
CA GLN A 273 -13.98 4.97 0.53
C GLN A 273 -14.97 5.13 1.70
N ARG A 274 -16.24 5.46 1.42
CA ARG A 274 -17.30 5.58 2.44
C ARG A 274 -17.50 4.27 3.20
N THR A 275 -17.67 3.16 2.49
CA THR A 275 -17.81 1.82 3.10
C THR A 275 -16.60 1.50 3.98
N ALA A 276 -15.39 1.87 3.56
CA ALA A 276 -14.21 1.68 4.37
C ALA A 276 -14.19 2.52 5.64
N ALA A 277 -14.52 3.80 5.53
CA ALA A 277 -14.61 4.71 6.67
C ALA A 277 -15.67 4.26 7.70
N GLU A 278 -16.81 3.75 7.24
CA GLU A 278 -17.85 3.17 8.10
C GLU A 278 -17.36 1.92 8.81
N LYS A 279 -16.69 1.00 8.10
CA LYS A 279 -16.13 -0.23 8.70
C LYS A 279 -15.08 0.09 9.76
N VAL A 280 -14.19 1.06 9.51
CA VAL A 280 -13.25 1.54 10.53
C VAL A 280 -14.01 2.04 11.76
N SER A 281 -15.10 2.80 11.56
CA SER A 281 -15.95 3.26 12.67
C SER A 281 -16.59 2.11 13.46
N GLN A 282 -17.06 1.05 12.79
CA GLN A 282 -17.62 -0.13 13.45
C GLN A 282 -16.57 -0.91 14.25
N MET A 283 -15.36 -1.08 13.70
CA MET A 283 -14.22 -1.69 14.41
C MET A 283 -13.86 -0.91 15.67
N CYS A 284 -13.82 0.42 15.57
CA CYS A 284 -13.50 1.31 16.69
C CYS A 284 -14.59 1.30 17.78
N ARG A 285 -15.84 1.02 17.42
CA ARG A 285 -16.96 0.85 18.36
C ARG A 285 -17.04 -0.57 18.96
N GLY A 286 -16.15 -1.48 18.57
CA GLY A 286 -16.15 -2.87 19.03
C GLY A 286 -17.30 -3.72 18.48
N VAL A 287 -17.96 -3.28 17.41
CA VAL A 287 -19.13 -3.94 16.81
C VAL A 287 -18.71 -5.09 15.87
N GLU A 288 -17.56 -4.96 15.19
CA GLU A 288 -16.99 -6.01 14.34
C GLU A 288 -15.64 -6.52 14.86
N LYS A 289 -15.47 -7.85 14.93
CA LYS A 289 -14.19 -8.49 15.21
C LYS A 289 -13.45 -8.81 13.90
N GLY A 290 -12.50 -7.95 13.54
CA GLY A 290 -11.34 -8.25 12.70
C GLY A 290 -11.55 -9.21 11.52
N THR A 291 -12.32 -8.81 10.51
CA THR A 291 -12.33 -9.48 9.19
C THR A 291 -11.52 -8.69 8.18
N SER A 292 -10.69 -9.41 7.41
CA SER A 292 -9.88 -8.88 6.30
C SER A 292 -10.75 -8.13 5.29
N PHE A 293 -10.25 -7.00 4.77
CA PHE A 293 -10.91 -6.17 3.76
C PHE A 293 -11.24 -6.90 2.45
N SER A 294 -10.59 -8.04 2.19
CA SER A 294 -10.75 -8.82 0.95
C SER A 294 -12.14 -9.43 0.76
N THR A 295 -12.94 -9.61 1.82
CA THR A 295 -14.20 -10.38 1.74
C THR A 295 -15.46 -9.53 1.54
N ASP A 296 -15.44 -8.22 1.79
CA ASP A 296 -16.68 -7.47 2.08
C ASP A 296 -17.01 -6.34 1.08
N PHE A 297 -16.47 -6.39 -0.15
CA PHE A 297 -16.95 -5.53 -1.25
C PHE A 297 -18.29 -6.01 -1.86
N ASN A 298 -18.95 -6.99 -1.24
CA ASN A 298 -20.35 -7.27 -1.50
C ASN A 298 -21.21 -6.23 -0.77
N VAL A 299 -21.33 -5.05 -1.36
CA VAL A 299 -22.35 -4.07 -0.95
C VAL A 299 -23.40 -3.97 -2.05
N GLU A 300 -24.62 -4.28 -1.63
CA GLU A 300 -25.90 -4.16 -2.33
C GLU A 300 -25.96 -2.91 -3.24
N SER A 301 -26.06 -3.14 -4.55
CA SER A 301 -26.77 -2.26 -5.48
C SER A 301 -27.06 -3.05 -6.75
N GLY A 302 -28.31 -2.97 -7.24
CA GLY A 302 -28.72 -3.53 -8.52
C GLY A 302 -27.83 -3.05 -9.66
N GLU A 303 -27.51 -3.97 -10.56
CA GLU A 303 -26.52 -3.89 -11.64
C GLU A 303 -25.07 -3.63 -11.16
N LEU A 304 -24.39 -4.71 -10.80
CA LEU A 304 -22.96 -4.71 -10.52
C LEU A 304 -22.19 -4.34 -11.79
N ALA A 305 -21.30 -3.34 -11.70
CA ALA A 305 -20.38 -3.04 -12.79
C ALA A 305 -19.58 -4.32 -13.17
N PRO A 306 -19.40 -4.58 -14.48
CA PRO A 306 -18.77 -5.81 -14.96
C PRO A 306 -17.26 -5.89 -14.60
N MET A 307 -16.65 -4.74 -14.30
CA MET A 307 -15.24 -4.59 -13.98
C MET A 307 -15.06 -3.56 -12.87
N PHE A 308 -14.14 -3.84 -11.95
CA PHE A 308 -13.67 -2.90 -10.94
C PHE A 308 -12.15 -2.78 -11.04
N ILE A 309 -11.61 -1.56 -10.99
CA ILE A 309 -10.16 -1.27 -11.02
C ILE A 309 -9.70 -0.85 -9.61
N PRO A 310 -8.43 -1.07 -9.20
CA PRO A 310 -7.93 -0.54 -7.95
C PRO A 310 -8.16 0.96 -7.80
N GLY A 311 -8.36 1.42 -6.55
CA GLY A 311 -8.54 2.82 -6.23
C GLY A 311 -7.31 3.69 -6.49
N PRO A 312 -7.48 5.02 -6.47
CA PRO A 312 -6.43 6.01 -6.82
C PRO A 312 -5.23 6.03 -5.87
N PHE A 313 -5.27 5.29 -4.77
CA PHE A 313 -4.12 5.07 -3.90
C PHE A 313 -3.12 4.02 -4.43
N ALA A 314 -3.46 3.28 -5.48
CA ALA A 314 -2.64 2.19 -6.01
C ALA A 314 -1.95 2.57 -7.33
N ILE A 315 -0.67 2.23 -7.50
CA ILE A 315 0.09 2.46 -8.74
C ILE A 315 -0.58 1.84 -9.98
N ALA A 316 -1.27 0.71 -9.82
CA ALA A 316 -2.03 0.09 -10.91
C ALA A 316 -3.14 1.01 -11.43
N HIS A 317 -3.83 1.75 -10.55
CA HIS A 317 -4.79 2.77 -10.96
C HIS A 317 -4.11 3.84 -11.81
N HIS A 318 -2.96 4.36 -11.36
CA HIS A 318 -2.26 5.40 -12.10
C HIS A 318 -1.77 4.94 -13.48
N LEU A 319 -1.28 3.70 -13.61
CA LEU A 319 -0.93 3.11 -14.91
C LEU A 319 -2.16 3.04 -15.84
N ILE A 320 -3.27 2.49 -15.33
CA ILE A 320 -4.50 2.30 -16.09
C ILE A 320 -5.11 3.65 -16.51
N SER A 321 -5.27 4.57 -15.57
CA SER A 321 -5.79 5.92 -15.81
C SER A 321 -4.87 6.72 -16.74
N SER A 322 -3.55 6.59 -16.59
CA SER A 322 -2.59 7.24 -17.51
C SER A 322 -2.71 6.67 -18.92
N TRP A 323 -2.84 5.35 -19.07
CA TRP A 323 -3.08 4.74 -20.37
C TRP A 323 -4.37 5.27 -20.99
N VAL A 324 -5.51 5.20 -20.29
CA VAL A 324 -6.81 5.68 -20.79
C VAL A 324 -6.74 7.13 -21.26
N ASN A 325 -6.16 8.03 -20.44
CA ASN A 325 -6.14 9.48 -20.70
C ASN A 325 -5.13 9.92 -21.76
N GLN A 326 -4.01 9.22 -21.95
CA GLN A 326 -2.97 9.62 -22.91
C GLN A 326 -3.20 9.10 -24.33
N GLY A 327 -4.29 8.37 -24.59
CA GLY A 327 -4.64 7.88 -25.93
C GLY A 327 -3.60 6.91 -26.52
N ALA A 328 -3.37 6.98 -27.84
CA ALA A 328 -2.43 6.10 -28.56
C ALA A 328 -0.94 6.48 -28.39
N SER A 329 -0.64 7.49 -27.57
CA SER A 329 0.71 8.07 -27.43
C SER A 329 1.68 7.25 -26.57
N ILE A 330 1.17 6.30 -25.78
CA ILE A 330 1.95 5.37 -24.95
C ILE A 330 2.21 4.07 -25.69
#